data_AF-A0A951I041-F1
#
_entry.id   AF-A0A951I041-F1
#
_cell.length_a   1.000
_cell.length_b   1.000
_cell.length_c   1.000
_cell.angle_alpha   90.00
_cell.angle_beta   90.00
_cell.angle_gamma   90.00
#
_symmetry.space_group_name_H-M   'P 1'
#
loop_
_entity.id
_entity.type
_entity.pdbx_description
1 polymer ?
#
loop_
_entity_poly.entity_id
_entity_poly.type
_entity_poly.pdbx_seq_one_letter_code
_entity_poly.pdbx_strand_id
1 'polypeptide(L)'
;SGGDENDEHAHQFEPVDECDTPEEGLLRRESEQEAAGYVDRFLKGLQTAVRGKAKQYNRMLGVLWHCYLSQDHGTQLEVAAALGVSDSLVSDYRRRIEQELRALAFSEIEEARRFEMALRERVRTLVGDQESVAV
;
A
#
# COMPACT_ATOMS: atom_id res chain seq x y z
N SER A 1 31.99 10.54 -65.59
CA SER A 1 32.84 10.66 -64.39
C SER A 1 31.93 11.18 -63.28
N GLY A 2 31.61 10.51 -62.18
CA GLY A 2 32.27 9.45 -61.40
C GLY A 2 32.62 10.00 -60.00
N GLY A 3 32.11 9.39 -58.91
CA GLY A 3 32.40 9.67 -57.47
C GLY A 3 31.20 10.29 -56.73
N ASP A 4 30.45 9.59 -55.88
CA ASP A 4 30.73 9.14 -54.48
C ASP A 4 31.03 10.36 -53.58
N GLU A 5 30.22 10.70 -52.56
CA GLU A 5 30.36 10.13 -51.21
C GLU A 5 29.04 10.12 -50.43
N ASN A 6 28.85 8.97 -49.82
CA ASN A 6 27.84 8.56 -48.87
C ASN A 6 28.09 9.22 -47.50
N ASP A 7 27.12 9.96 -46.96
CA ASP A 7 27.15 10.39 -45.54
C ASP A 7 25.82 10.02 -44.86
N GLU A 8 25.65 8.71 -44.75
CA GLU A 8 24.82 8.04 -43.75
C GLU A 8 25.35 8.36 -42.33
N HIS A 9 25.08 9.57 -41.82
CA HIS A 9 25.07 9.79 -40.37
C HIS A 9 23.62 9.70 -39.88
N ALA A 10 23.04 8.52 -40.07
CA ALA A 10 21.99 8.04 -39.20
C ALA A 10 22.58 8.06 -37.79
N HIS A 11 22.13 8.99 -36.95
CA HIS A 11 22.38 8.94 -35.52
C HIS A 11 21.83 7.62 -35.00
N GLN A 12 22.67 6.59 -35.01
CA GLN A 12 22.40 5.31 -34.40
C GLN A 12 22.51 5.55 -32.90
N PHE A 13 21.42 6.04 -32.32
CA PHE A 13 21.26 6.02 -30.87
C PHE A 13 21.39 4.56 -30.45
N GLU A 14 22.48 4.22 -29.75
CA GLU A 14 22.56 2.98 -28.99
C GLU A 14 21.27 2.87 -28.17
N PRO A 15 20.52 1.75 -28.25
CA PRO A 15 19.40 1.54 -27.35
C PRO A 15 19.98 1.57 -25.94
N VAL A 16 19.59 2.56 -25.15
CA VAL A 16 19.88 2.60 -23.71
C VAL A 16 19.46 1.24 -23.17
N ASP A 17 20.39 0.50 -22.56
CA ASP A 17 20.07 -0.77 -21.91
C ASP A 17 19.07 -0.44 -20.79
N GLU A 18 17.79 -0.76 -21.02
CA GLU A 18 16.67 -0.47 -20.11
C GLU A 18 16.66 -1.42 -18.90
N CYS A 19 17.67 -2.28 -18.77
CA CYS A 19 17.83 -3.16 -17.61
C CYS A 19 18.36 -2.37 -16.41
N ASP A 20 17.63 -2.43 -15.29
CA ASP A 20 18.13 -2.02 -13.98
C ASP A 20 19.53 -2.58 -13.77
N THR A 21 20.47 -1.72 -13.40
CA THR A 21 21.80 -2.15 -12.97
C THR A 21 21.67 -3.05 -11.73
N PRO A 22 22.64 -3.94 -11.47
CA PRO A 22 22.59 -4.81 -10.29
C PRO A 22 22.48 -4.01 -8.97
N GLU A 23 23.02 -2.80 -8.93
CA GLU A 23 22.95 -1.88 -7.78
C GLU A 23 21.54 -1.30 -7.61
N GLU A 24 20.90 -0.87 -8.70
CA GLU A 24 19.50 -0.42 -8.70
C GLU A 24 18.55 -1.56 -8.30
N GLY A 25 18.81 -2.78 -8.78
CA GLY A 25 18.06 -3.97 -8.38
C GLY A 25 18.20 -4.30 -6.88
N LEU A 26 19.37 -4.07 -6.28
CA LEU A 26 19.58 -4.23 -4.84
C LEU A 26 18.83 -3.16 -4.04
N LEU A 27 18.97 -1.88 -4.42
CA LEU A 27 18.29 -0.76 -3.77
C LEU A 27 16.76 -0.92 -3.81
N ARG A 28 16.23 -1.44 -4.92
CA ARG A 28 14.80 -1.74 -5.05
C ARG A 28 14.35 -2.80 -4.05
N ARG A 29 15.10 -3.91 -3.92
CA ARG A 29 14.77 -4.99 -2.97
C ARG A 29 14.85 -4.55 -1.52
N GLU A 30 15.84 -3.75 -1.17
CA GLU A 30 15.96 -3.19 0.19
C GLU A 30 14.78 -2.27 0.50
N SER A 31 14.41 -1.42 -0.45
CA SER A 31 13.24 -0.55 -0.35
C SER A 31 11.92 -1.31 -0.21
N GLU A 32 11.73 -2.40 -0.97
CA GLU A 32 10.55 -3.27 -0.88
C GLU A 32 10.47 -3.96 0.50
N GLN A 33 11.60 -4.45 1.02
CA GLN A 33 11.67 -5.07 2.35
C GLN A 33 11.37 -4.07 3.46
N GLU A 34 11.85 -2.83 3.33
CA GLU A 34 11.58 -1.77 4.28
C GLU A 34 10.09 -1.41 4.32
N ALA A 35 9.46 -1.25 3.14
CA ALA A 35 8.03 -1.04 3.02
C ALA A 35 7.21 -2.16 3.69
N ALA A 36 7.60 -3.42 3.49
CA ALA A 36 6.98 -4.57 4.17
C ALA A 36 7.11 -4.48 5.70
N GLY A 37 8.28 -4.04 6.20
CA GLY A 37 8.51 -3.80 7.63
C GLY A 37 7.59 -2.74 8.23
N TYR A 38 7.33 -1.64 7.51
CA TYR A 38 6.37 -0.62 7.93
C TYR A 38 4.94 -1.16 7.99
N VAL A 39 4.53 -1.94 6.99
CA VAL A 39 3.20 -2.58 6.95
C VAL A 39 3.02 -3.52 8.13
N ASP A 40 3.99 -4.39 8.40
CA ASP A 40 3.92 -5.32 9.53
C ASP A 40 3.86 -4.59 10.88
N ARG A 41 4.67 -3.53 11.04
CA ARG A 41 4.62 -2.69 12.25
C ARG A 41 3.25 -2.07 12.44
N PHE A 42 2.68 -1.49 11.39
CA PHE A 42 1.36 -0.87 11.40
C PHE A 42 0.25 -1.88 11.73
N LEU A 43 0.21 -3.02 11.04
CA LEU A 43 -0.80 -4.06 11.27
C LEU A 43 -0.71 -4.66 12.68
N LYS A 44 0.50 -4.80 13.22
CA LYS A 44 0.73 -5.24 14.61
C LYS A 44 0.31 -4.17 15.62
N GLY A 45 0.54 -2.90 15.32
CA GLY A 45 0.04 -1.76 16.11
C GLY A 45 -1.49 -1.78 16.19
N LEU A 46 -2.15 -1.94 15.04
CA LEU A 46 -3.59 -2.12 14.95
C LEU A 46 -4.11 -3.32 15.76
N GLN A 47 -3.45 -4.48 15.66
CA GLN A 47 -3.81 -5.67 16.43
C GLN A 47 -3.68 -5.44 17.94
N THR A 48 -2.65 -4.72 18.35
CA THR A 48 -2.40 -4.35 19.75
C THR A 48 -3.43 -3.33 20.25
N ALA A 49 -3.84 -2.37 19.42
CA ALA A 49 -4.85 -1.35 19.74
C ALA A 49 -6.22 -1.95 20.07
N VAL A 50 -6.56 -3.11 19.49
CA VAL A 50 -7.78 -3.87 19.82
C VAL A 50 -7.54 -5.00 20.84
N ARG A 51 -6.38 -4.99 21.51
CA ARG A 51 -5.96 -5.98 22.51
C ARG A 51 -6.02 -7.42 22.00
N GLY A 52 -5.70 -7.64 20.72
CA GLY A 52 -5.70 -8.96 20.09
C GLY A 52 -7.10 -9.56 19.84
N LYS A 53 -8.19 -8.80 20.03
CA LYS A 53 -9.55 -9.29 19.76
C LYS A 53 -9.78 -9.44 18.25
N ALA A 54 -9.69 -10.66 17.73
CA ALA A 54 -9.79 -10.95 16.29
C ALA A 54 -11.01 -10.31 15.60
N LYS A 55 -12.22 -10.44 16.17
CA LYS A 55 -13.42 -9.81 15.59
C LYS A 55 -13.34 -8.28 15.51
N GLN A 56 -12.71 -7.64 16.50
CA GLN A 56 -12.54 -6.19 16.49
C GLN A 56 -11.44 -5.78 15.51
N TYR A 57 -10.37 -6.57 15.42
CA TYR A 57 -9.30 -6.38 14.45
C TYR A 57 -9.84 -6.45 13.02
N ASN A 58 -10.63 -7.48 12.71
CA ASN A 58 -11.30 -7.67 11.41
C ASN A 58 -12.15 -6.48 11.01
N ARG A 59 -12.99 -5.99 11.94
CA ARG A 59 -13.81 -4.79 11.70
C ARG A 59 -12.95 -3.54 11.48
N MET A 60 -11.86 -3.41 12.23
CA MET A 60 -10.93 -2.29 12.05
C MET A 60 -10.19 -2.36 10.71
N LEU A 61 -9.84 -3.56 10.23
CA LEU A 61 -9.31 -3.76 8.86
C LEU A 61 -10.35 -3.42 7.79
N GLY A 62 -11.62 -3.76 8.01
CA GLY A 62 -12.72 -3.32 7.14
C GLY A 62 -12.84 -1.81 7.08
N VAL A 63 -12.77 -1.11 8.22
CA VAL A 63 -12.77 0.36 8.26
C VAL A 63 -11.56 0.92 7.53
N LEU A 64 -10.37 0.36 7.76
CA LEU A 64 -9.16 0.76 7.04
C LEU A 64 -9.33 0.63 5.53
N TRP A 65 -9.89 -0.50 5.08
CA TRP A 65 -10.15 -0.75 3.67
C TRP A 65 -11.11 0.26 3.07
N HIS A 66 -12.33 0.38 3.60
CA HIS A 66 -13.37 1.21 2.99
C HIS A 66 -13.12 2.72 3.14
N CYS A 67 -12.44 3.15 4.21
CA CYS A 67 -12.17 4.58 4.42
C CYS A 67 -10.88 5.06 3.73
N TYR A 68 -9.86 4.22 3.56
CA TYR A 68 -8.53 4.68 3.13
C TYR A 68 -7.96 3.96 1.91
N LEU A 69 -8.25 2.68 1.68
CA LEU A 69 -7.54 1.86 0.66
C LEU A 69 -8.40 1.48 -0.56
N SER A 70 -9.72 1.52 -0.42
CA SER A 70 -10.67 1.33 -1.51
C SER A 70 -10.72 2.57 -2.41
N GLN A 71 -10.90 2.37 -3.73
CA GLN A 71 -11.17 3.48 -4.67
C GLN A 71 -12.57 4.05 -4.48
N ASP A 72 -13.49 3.22 -4.00
CA ASP A 72 -14.84 3.63 -3.61
C ASP A 72 -14.79 3.94 -2.10
N HIS A 73 -14.58 5.22 -1.79
CA HIS A 73 -14.59 5.73 -0.42
C HIS A 73 -16.04 5.91 0.02
N GLY A 74 -16.51 5.02 0.89
CA GLY A 74 -17.83 5.16 1.51
C GLY A 74 -17.86 6.26 2.57
N THR A 75 -19.00 6.91 2.73
CA THR A 75 -19.27 7.76 3.88
C THR A 75 -19.24 6.96 5.18
N GLN A 76 -19.05 7.63 6.33
CA GLN A 76 -18.98 6.95 7.63
C GLN A 76 -20.22 6.08 7.93
N LEU A 77 -21.40 6.53 7.49
CA LEU A 77 -22.67 5.82 7.61
C LEU A 77 -22.71 4.57 6.73
N GLU A 78 -22.25 4.66 5.48
CA GLU A 78 -22.20 3.52 4.56
C GLU A 78 -21.21 2.47 5.04
N VAL A 79 -20.03 2.88 5.52
CA VAL A 79 -19.03 1.98 6.11
C VAL A 79 -19.57 1.31 7.37
N ALA A 80 -20.26 2.04 8.23
CA ALA A 80 -20.90 1.50 9.42
C ALA A 80 -21.94 0.42 9.06
N ALA A 81 -22.76 0.69 8.04
CA ALA A 81 -23.76 -0.26 7.54
C ALA A 81 -23.11 -1.50 6.92
N ALA A 82 -22.09 -1.33 6.06
CA ALA A 82 -21.38 -2.43 5.41
C ALA A 82 -20.70 -3.38 6.41
N LEU A 83 -20.16 -2.84 7.50
CA LEU A 83 -19.45 -3.63 8.52
C LEU A 83 -20.36 -4.09 9.68
N GLY A 84 -21.64 -3.70 9.68
CA GLY A 84 -22.59 -4.01 10.75
C GLY A 84 -22.17 -3.43 12.11
N VAL A 85 -21.65 -2.21 12.12
CA VAL A 85 -21.16 -1.50 13.32
C VAL A 85 -21.83 -0.13 13.47
N SER A 86 -21.65 0.52 14.62
CA SER A 86 -22.11 1.90 14.82
C SER A 86 -21.16 2.91 14.19
N ASP A 87 -21.71 4.03 13.73
CA ASP A 87 -20.98 5.20 13.25
C ASP A 87 -19.89 5.66 14.25
N SER A 88 -20.23 5.71 15.54
CA SER A 88 -19.29 6.06 16.61
C SER A 88 -18.10 5.11 16.72
N LEU A 89 -18.30 3.82 16.41
CA LEU A 89 -17.21 2.84 16.41
C LEU A 89 -16.32 3.00 15.17
N VAL A 90 -16.89 3.34 14.01
CA VAL A 90 -16.11 3.69 12.82
C VAL A 90 -15.23 4.90 13.11
N SER A 91 -15.77 5.95 13.73
CA SER A 91 -15.00 7.13 14.13
C SER A 91 -13.86 6.80 15.10
N ASP A 92 -14.11 5.94 16.10
CA ASP A 92 -13.07 5.47 17.03
C ASP A 92 -11.96 4.69 16.30
N TYR A 93 -12.33 3.78 15.38
CA TYR A 93 -11.36 3.04 14.58
C TYR A 93 -10.55 3.94 13.65
N ARG A 94 -11.17 4.92 12.98
CA ARG A 94 -10.45 5.93 12.18
C ARG A 94 -9.42 6.67 13.01
N ARG A 95 -9.79 7.12 14.21
CA ARG A 95 -8.86 7.81 15.12
C ARG A 95 -7.66 6.92 15.49
N ARG A 96 -7.87 5.64 15.78
CA ARG A 96 -6.78 4.71 16.09
C ARG A 96 -5.88 4.43 14.89
N ILE A 97 -6.47 4.24 13.71
CA ILE A 97 -5.74 4.07 12.45
C ILE A 97 -4.84 5.29 12.20
N GLU A 98 -5.37 6.50 12.33
CA GLU A 98 -4.61 7.74 12.14
C GLU A 98 -3.48 7.91 13.17
N GLN A 99 -3.69 7.44 14.40
CA GLN A 99 -2.63 7.43 15.43
C GLN A 99 -1.48 6.49 15.03
N GLU A 100 -1.79 5.27 14.59
CA GLU A 100 -0.77 4.32 14.15
C GLU A 100 -0.05 4.79 12.87
N LEU A 101 -0.77 5.38 11.91
CA LEU A 101 -0.16 5.98 10.71
C LEU A 101 0.83 7.09 11.09
N ARG A 102 0.46 7.96 12.04
CA ARG A 102 1.33 9.03 12.52
C ARG A 102 2.54 8.51 13.28
N ALA A 103 2.44 7.34 13.93
CA ALA A 103 3.53 6.71 14.66
C ALA A 103 4.62 6.12 13.74
N LEU A 104 4.30 5.84 12.46
CA LEU A 104 5.30 5.39 11.49
C LEU A 104 6.30 6.48 11.12
N ALA A 105 5.91 7.76 11.27
CA ALA A 105 6.79 8.93 11.13
C ALA A 105 7.65 8.92 9.86
N PHE A 106 7.04 8.72 8.69
CA PHE A 106 7.74 8.71 7.40
C PHE A 106 8.56 9.99 7.20
N SER A 107 9.79 9.82 6.75
CA SER A 107 10.71 10.91 6.40
C SER A 107 10.53 11.36 4.96
N GLU A 108 10.26 10.41 4.06
CA GLU A 108 10.24 10.62 2.62
C GLU A 108 8.84 10.33 2.03
N ILE A 109 8.50 11.05 0.95
CA ILE A 109 7.22 10.85 0.24
C ILE A 109 7.18 9.48 -0.46
N GLU A 110 8.32 9.01 -0.98
CA GLU A 110 8.40 7.70 -1.64
C GLU A 110 8.19 6.54 -0.66
N GLU A 111 8.71 6.63 0.57
CA GLU A 111 8.45 5.65 1.62
C GLU A 111 6.96 5.51 1.90
N ALA A 112 6.26 6.65 2.04
CA ALA A 112 4.82 6.67 2.29
C ALA A 112 4.02 6.06 1.13
N ARG A 113 4.41 6.34 -0.13
CA ARG A 113 3.74 5.77 -1.30
C ARG A 113 3.95 4.25 -1.39
N ARG A 114 5.19 3.77 -1.18
CA ARG A 114 5.51 2.33 -1.20
C ARG A 114 4.78 1.61 -0.07
N PHE A 115 4.73 2.22 1.12
CA PHE A 115 3.94 1.72 2.25
C PHE A 115 2.45 1.63 1.89
N GLU A 116 1.85 2.66 1.30
CA GLU A 116 0.43 2.64 0.91
C GLU A 116 0.13 1.50 -0.07
N MET A 117 0.96 1.33 -1.10
CA MET A 117 0.81 0.26 -2.09
C MET A 117 0.91 -1.13 -1.43
N ALA A 118 1.92 -1.35 -0.60
CA ALA A 118 2.13 -2.60 0.11
C ALA A 118 1.00 -2.88 1.13
N LEU A 119 0.53 -1.85 1.85
CA LEU A 119 -0.56 -1.94 2.80
C LEU A 119 -1.87 -2.31 2.10
N ARG A 120 -2.15 -1.68 0.95
CA ARG A 120 -3.34 -1.97 0.15
C ARG A 120 -3.37 -3.43 -0.28
N GLU A 121 -2.27 -3.96 -0.80
CA GLU A 121 -2.20 -5.36 -1.22
C GLU A 121 -2.35 -6.30 -0.03
N ARG A 122 -1.65 -6.02 1.08
CA ARG A 122 -1.73 -6.85 2.28
C ARG A 122 -3.13 -6.87 2.90
N VAL A 123 -3.77 -5.72 3.05
CA VAL A 123 -5.12 -5.63 3.62
C VAL A 123 -6.16 -6.24 2.69
N ARG A 124 -6.01 -6.09 1.36
CA ARG A 124 -6.88 -6.77 0.39
C ARG A 124 -6.90 -8.29 0.61
N THR A 125 -5.73 -8.91 0.77
CA THR A 125 -5.64 -10.36 1.06
C THR A 125 -6.35 -10.71 2.37
N LEU A 126 -6.08 -9.95 3.43
CA LEU A 126 -6.67 -10.19 4.75
C LEU A 126 -8.19 -10.02 4.80
N VAL A 127 -8.74 -9.04 4.07
CA VAL A 127 -10.19 -8.77 4.00
C VAL A 127 -10.89 -9.79 3.08
N GLY A 128 -10.30 -10.12 1.93
CA GLY A 128 -10.86 -11.10 0.98
C GLY A 128 -10.92 -12.53 1.54
N ASP A 129 -9.94 -12.93 2.35
CA ASP A 129 -9.99 -14.19 3.11
C ASP A 129 -11.20 -14.24 4.07
N GLN A 130 -11.69 -13.09 4.55
CA GLN A 130 -12.82 -13.08 5.51
C GLN A 130 -14.17 -13.25 4.83
N GLU A 131 -14.33 -12.73 3.62
CA GLU A 131 -15.54 -12.93 2.81
C GLU A 131 -15.69 -14.40 2.40
N SER A 132 -14.56 -15.10 2.23
CA SER A 132 -14.51 -16.53 1.88
C SER A 132 -14.85 -17.47 3.05
N VAL A 133 -14.63 -17.05 4.30
CA VAL A 133 -14.89 -17.87 5.50
C VAL A 133 -16.32 -17.72 6.03
N ALA A 134 -17.09 -16.76 5.53
CA ALA A 134 -18.47 -16.51 5.92
C ALA A 134 -19.53 -17.29 5.09
N VAL A 135 -19.10 -18.19 4.20
CA VAL A 135 -19.96 -19.00 3.31
C VAL A 135 -20.04 -20.45 3.78
#